data_AF-H1V7W9-F1
#
_entry.id   AF-H1V7W9-F1
#
_cell.length_a   1.000
_cell.length_b   1.000
_cell.length_c   1.000
_cell.angle_alpha   90.00
_cell.angle_beta   90.00
_cell.angle_gamma   90.00
#
_symmetry.space_group_name_H-M   'P 1'
#
loop_
_entity.id
_entity.type
_entity.pdbx_description
1 polymer ?
#
loop_
_entity_poly.entity_id
_entity_poly.type
_entity_poly.pdbx_seq_one_letter_code
_entity_poly.pdbx_strand_id
1 'polypeptide(L)' 'MITKFMSEVTTKFNPFSPKAKSARLFLSCIPPAARSTGLSIKTVLLPRTSTESPSLFVKFRGGYPRAIADTKR' A
#
# COMPACT_ATOMS: atom_id res chain seq x y z
N MET A 1 -3.32 3.27 -13.41
CA MET A 1 -2.07 3.03 -12.63
C MET A 1 -1.28 1.92 -13.31
N ILE A 2 0.04 2.04 -13.42
CA ILE A 2 0.90 0.99 -14.00
C ILE A 2 1.45 0.10 -12.87
N THR A 3 1.12 -1.19 -12.86
CA THR A 3 1.54 -2.16 -11.82
C THR A 3 2.54 -3.22 -12.29
N LYS A 4 2.83 -3.30 -13.60
CA LYS A 4 3.68 -4.34 -14.22
C LYS A 4 5.08 -4.48 -13.61
N PHE A 5 5.63 -3.39 -13.10
CA PHE A 5 6.99 -3.35 -12.54
C PHE A 5 7.04 -3.62 -11.03
N MET A 6 5.88 -3.79 -10.38
CA MET A 6 5.82 -4.03 -8.93
C MET A 6 5.99 -5.54 -8.65
N SER A 7 6.67 -5.85 -7.55
CA SER A 7 6.83 -7.22 -7.05
C SER A 7 6.09 -7.44 -5.73
N GLU A 8 6.12 -6.45 -4.84
CA GLU A 8 5.45 -6.54 -3.53
C GLU A 8 4.88 -5.17 -3.14
N VAL A 9 3.67 -5.19 -2.60
CA VAL A 9 3.01 -4.03 -2.00
C VAL A 9 2.67 -4.39 -0.56
N THR A 10 3.16 -3.61 0.39
CA THR A 10 2.82 -3.76 1.81
C THR A 10 2.17 -2.47 2.28
N THR A 11 0.95 -2.57 2.82
CA THR A 11 0.21 -1.42 3.35
C THR A 11 -0.20 -1.72 4.79
N LYS A 12 -0.04 -0.72 5.66
CA LYS A 12 -0.51 -0.77 7.04
C LYS A 12 -1.28 0.51 7.32
N PHE A 13 -2.57 0.40 7.62
CA PHE A 13 -3.39 1.59 7.85
C PHE A 13 -4.63 1.31 8.69
N ASN A 14 -5.12 2.35 9.38
CA ASN A 14 -6.42 2.35 10.04
C ASN A 14 -7.49 2.83 9.03
N PRO A 15 -8.47 1.99 8.65
CA PRO A 15 -9.48 2.36 7.65
C PRO A 15 -10.38 3.52 8.07
N PHE A 16 -10.50 3.77 9.38
CA PHE A 16 -11.28 4.88 9.95
C PHE A 16 -10.51 6.20 10.01
N SER A 17 -9.18 6.17 9.83
CA SER A 17 -8.38 7.38 9.81
C SER A 17 -8.53 8.12 8.47
N PRO A 18 -8.79 9.44 8.49
CA PRO A 18 -8.81 10.24 7.25
C PRO A 18 -7.46 10.24 6.54
N LYS A 19 -6.34 10.13 7.29
CA LYS A 19 -4.98 10.05 6.74
C LYS A 19 -4.75 8.79 5.90
N ALA A 20 -5.52 7.72 6.15
CA ALA A 20 -5.43 6.48 5.38
C ALA A 20 -6.15 6.52 4.01
N LYS A 21 -6.73 7.67 3.62
CA LYS A 21 -7.44 7.80 2.34
C LYS A 21 -6.53 7.48 1.14
N SER A 22 -5.30 7.96 1.15
CA SER A 22 -4.32 7.72 0.08
C SER A 22 -3.98 6.24 -0.08
N ALA A 23 -3.76 5.52 1.02
CA ALA A 23 -3.50 4.08 1.00
C ALA A 23 -4.68 3.28 0.39
N ARG A 24 -5.92 3.66 0.75
CA ARG A 24 -7.14 3.04 0.18
C ARG A 24 -7.28 3.30 -1.32
N LEU A 25 -7.07 4.55 -1.74
CA LEU A 25 -7.12 4.91 -3.16
C LEU A 25 -6.06 4.16 -3.96
N PHE A 26 -4.85 4.04 -3.44
CA PHE A 26 -3.78 3.28 -4.08
C PHE A 26 -4.18 1.80 -4.27
N LEU A 27 -4.69 1.14 -3.23
CA LEU A 27 -5.13 -0.26 -3.32
C LEU A 27 -6.28 -0.44 -4.32
N SER A 28 -7.19 0.52 -4.44
CA SER A 28 -8.30 0.47 -5.41
C SER A 28 -7.84 0.59 -6.87
N CYS A 29 -6.68 1.20 -7.10
CA CYS A 29 -6.10 1.37 -8.43
C CYS A 29 -5.34 0.12 -8.92
N ILE A 30 -5.13 -0.89 -8.07
CA ILE A 30 -4.47 -2.13 -8.45
C ILE A 30 -5.45 -2.99 -9.24
N PRO A 31 -5.11 -3.40 -10.47
CA PRO A 31 -6.00 -4.22 -11.28
C PRO A 31 -6.19 -5.61 -10.65
N PRO A 32 -7.37 -6.25 -10.80
CA PRO A 32 -7.64 -7.56 -10.24
C PRO A 32 -6.63 -8.64 -10.66
N ALA A 33 -6.16 -8.57 -11.91
CA ALA A 33 -5.16 -9.47 -12.47
C ALA A 33 -3.74 -9.30 -11.88
N ALA A 34 -3.48 -8.28 -11.05
CA ALA A 34 -2.15 -8.06 -10.51
C ALA A 34 -1.66 -9.26 -9.67
N ARG A 35 -2.57 -9.89 -8.90
CA ARG A 35 -2.24 -11.07 -8.08
C ARG A 35 -1.81 -12.27 -8.93
N SER A 36 -2.46 -12.51 -10.06
CA SER A 36 -2.08 -13.60 -10.96
C SER A 36 -0.77 -13.34 -11.70
N THR A 37 -0.43 -12.07 -11.96
CA THR A 37 0.86 -11.69 -12.57
C THR A 37 2.07 -11.77 -11.62
N GLY A 38 1.87 -12.21 -10.38
CA GLY A 38 2.93 -12.37 -9.39
C GLY A 38 3.22 -11.11 -8.58
N LEU A 39 2.25 -10.21 -8.42
CA LEU A 39 2.32 -9.12 -7.43
C LEU A 39 1.82 -9.65 -6.07
N SER A 40 2.69 -9.65 -5.07
CA SER A 40 2.31 -9.97 -3.69
C SER A 40 1.75 -8.72 -3.00
N ILE A 41 0.57 -8.84 -2.38
CA ILE A 41 -0.11 -7.73 -1.70
C ILE A 41 -0.34 -8.12 -0.25
N LYS A 42 0.29 -7.39 0.67
CA LYS A 42 0.14 -7.53 2.12
C LYS A 42 -0.59 -6.31 2.68
N THR A 43 -1.65 -6.54 3.43
CA THR A 43 -2.46 -5.48 4.03
C THR A 43 -2.61 -5.74 5.52
N VAL A 44 -2.17 -4.81 6.35
CA VAL A 44 -2.33 -4.85 7.81
C VAL A 44 -3.35 -3.78 8.19
N LEU A 45 -4.50 -4.23 8.67
CA LEU A 45 -5.55 -3.34 9.17
C LEU A 45 -5.32 -3.04 10.64
N LEU A 46 -5.18 -1.76 10.94
CA LEU A 46 -5.06 -1.29 12.32
C LEU A 46 -6.44 -1.13 12.96
N PRO A 47 -6.57 -1.39 14.28
CA PRO A 47 -7.80 -1.13 15.02
C PRO A 47 -8.19 0.36 14.95
N ARG A 48 -9.49 0.63 15.14
CA ARG A 48 -10.03 2.01 15.11
C ARG A 48 -9.33 2.95 16.10
N THR A 49 -8.94 2.44 17.26
CA THR A 49 -8.25 3.18 18.33
C THR A 49 -6.80 3.51 18.01
N SER A 50 -6.21 2.89 16.99
CA SER A 50 -4.81 3.14 16.62
C SER A 50 -4.66 4.51 15.94
N THR A 51 -3.75 5.30 16.49
CA THR A 51 -3.31 6.60 15.99
C THR A 51 -2.04 6.51 15.14
N GLU A 52 -1.56 5.29 14.88
CA GLU A 52 -0.35 5.07 14.09
C GLU A 52 -0.54 5.59 12.65
N SER A 53 0.51 6.25 12.14
CA SER A 53 0.51 6.77 10.77
C SER A 53 0.39 5.63 9.75
N PRO A 54 -0.43 5.80 8.70
CA PRO A 54 -0.51 4.82 7.64
C PRO A 54 0.83 4.74 6.89
N SER A 55 1.29 3.52 6.60
CA SER A 55 2.50 3.27 5.84
C SER A 55 2.21 2.44 4.60
N LEU A 56 2.94 2.75 3.52
CA LEU A 56 2.83 2.07 2.24
C LEU A 56 4.22 1.86 1.66
N PHE A 57 4.48 0.61 1.30
CA PHE A 57 5.76 0.16 0.77
C PHE A 57 5.53 -0.53 -0.56
N VAL A 58 6.36 -0.18 -1.53
CA VAL A 58 6.34 -0.79 -2.86
C VAL A 58 7.74 -1.28 -3.20
N LYS A 59 7.83 -2.56 -3.51
CA LYS A 59 9.02 -3.18 -4.08
C LYS A 59 8.83 -3.33 -5.58
N PHE A 60 9.84 -2.95 -6.35
CA PHE A 60 9.85 -3.06 -7.80
C PHE A 60 10.77 -4.19 -8.25
N ARG A 61 10.44 -4.81 -9.38
CA ARG A 61 11.28 -5.82 -10.04
C ARG A 61 12.57 -5.14 -10.54
N GLY A 62 13.72 -5.61 -10.05
CA GLY A 62 15.03 -5.10 -10.47
C GLY A 62 15.53 -3.85 -9.73
N GLY A 63 14.94 -3.47 -8.59
CA GLY A 63 15.38 -2.29 -7.84
C GLY A 63 15.23 -2.41 -6.32
N TYR A 64 15.79 -1.42 -5.61
CA TYR A 64 15.67 -1.28 -4.16
C TYR A 64 14.21 -0.97 -3.75
N PRO A 65 13.74 -1.49 -2.60
CA PRO A 65 12.41 -1.18 -2.10
C PRO A 65 12.26 0.33 -1.84
N ARG A 66 11.16 0.93 -2.30
CA ARG A 66 10.84 2.33 -1.99
C ARG A 66 9.67 2.39 -1.01
N ALA A 67 9.93 2.99 0.15
CA ALA A 67 8.89 3.40 1.07
C ALA A 67 8.22 4.65 0.52
N ILE A 68 6.90 4.64 0.39
CA ILE A 68 6.11 5.82 0.05
C ILE A 68 4.99 5.92 1.07
N ALA A 69 5.29 6.48 2.25
CA ALA A 69 4.38 7.38 2.99
C ALA A 69 4.88 7.61 4.42
N ASP A 70 5.28 8.86 4.71
CA ASP A 70 4.99 9.51 5.98
C ASP A 70 4.11 10.73 5.63
N THR A 71 2.80 10.62 5.83
CA THR A 71 1.89 11.79 5.71
C THR A 71 2.00 12.63 6.98
N LYS A 72 3.15 13.28 7.16
CA LYS A 72 3.30 14.48 7.98
C LYS A 72 2.85 15.69 7.15
N ARG A 73 1.58 16.03 7.28
CA ARG A 73 1.11 17.40 7.14
C ARG A 73 0.29 17.72 8.37
#